data_AF-A0A5K1HVR0-F1
#
_entry.id   AF-A0A5K1HVR0-F1
#
_cell.length_a   1.000
_cell.length_b   1.000
_cell.length_c   1.000
_cell.angle_alpha   90.00
_cell.angle_beta   90.00
_cell.angle_gamma   90.00
#
_symmetry.space_group_name_H-M   'P 1'
#
loop_
_entity.id
_entity.type
_entity.pdbx_description
1 polymer ?
#
loop_
_entity_poly.entity_id
_entity_poly.type
_entity_poly.pdbx_seq_one_letter_code
_entity_poly.pdbx_strand_id
1 'polypeptide(L)' 'DSIAVNGVCLTAVELGRDYFVADVSNETLANTCLAHAQIGTPVNLELALTPATRLGGHIVSGH' A
#
# COMPACT_ATOMS: atom_id res chain seq x y z
N ASP A 1 -6.88 -1.16 -8.73
CA ASP A 1 -7.31 -1.45 -7.34
C ASP A 1 -6.40 -0.77 -6.32
N SER A 2 -6.87 -0.58 -5.09
CA SER A 2 -6.06 0.00 -4.01
C SER A 2 -5.45 -1.10 -3.13
N ILE A 3 -4.15 -1.02 -2.89
CA ILE A 3 -3.36 -1.99 -2.10
C ILE A 3 -2.57 -1.22 -1.06
N ALA A 4 -2.67 -1.63 0.20
CA ALA A 4 -1.87 -1.05 1.26
C ALA A 4 -0.52 -1.77 1.39
N VAL A 5 0.57 -1.01 1.35
CA VAL A 5 1.95 -1.49 1.52
C VAL A 5 2.52 -0.87 2.77
N ASN A 6 2.83 -1.68 3.79
CA ASN A 6 3.25 -1.18 5.11
C ASN A 6 2.31 -0.08 5.67
N GLY A 7 1.01 -0.21 5.42
CA GLY A 7 -0.02 0.77 5.83
C GLY A 7 -0.21 1.95 4.87
N VAL A 8 0.61 2.09 3.81
CA VAL A 8 0.48 3.16 2.81
C VAL A 8 -0.47 2.72 1.71
N CYS A 9 -1.56 3.46 1.50
CA CYS A 9 -2.50 3.17 0.42
C CYS A 9 -1.91 3.56 -0.94
N LEU A 10 -1.69 2.56 -1.81
CA LEU A 10 -1.18 2.75 -3.16
C LEU A 10 -2.23 2.31 -4.18
N THR A 11 -2.28 3.01 -5.32
CA THR A 11 -3.14 2.63 -6.45
C THR A 11 -2.35 1.79 -7.44
N ALA A 12 -2.77 0.55 -7.65
CA ALA A 12 -2.14 -0.32 -8.63
C ALA A 12 -2.42 0.18 -10.05
N VAL A 13 -1.36 0.47 -10.79
CA VAL A 13 -1.38 0.85 -12.22
C VAL A 13 -1.21 -0.35 -13.14
N GLU A 14 -0.61 -1.43 -12.63
CA GLU A 14 -0.48 -2.72 -13.31
C GLU A 14 -0.67 -3.86 -12.30
N LEU A 15 -1.34 -4.92 -12.72
CA LEU A 15 -1.53 -6.14 -11.95
C LEU A 15 -1.06 -7.35 -12.77
N GLY A 16 -0.10 -8.09 -12.23
CA GLY A 16 0.35 -9.38 -12.73
C GLY A 16 -0.21 -10.54 -11.92
N ARG A 17 0.28 -11.74 -12.19
CA ARG A 17 -0.14 -12.96 -11.47
C ARG A 17 0.34 -12.98 -10.02
N ASP A 18 1.52 -12.44 -9.77
CA ASP A 18 2.25 -12.49 -8.49
C ASP A 18 2.94 -11.16 -8.16
N TYR A 19 2.60 -10.09 -8.88
CA TYR A 19 3.13 -8.75 -8.66
C TYR A 19 2.07 -7.68 -8.96
N PHE A 20 2.34 -6.47 -8.48
CA PHE A 20 1.65 -5.27 -8.93
C PHE A 20 2.65 -4.12 -9.05
N VAL A 21 2.29 -3.10 -9.81
CA VAL A 21 3.03 -1.85 -9.94
C VAL A 21 2.14 -0.72 -9.46
N ALA A 22 2.71 0.23 -8.73
CA ALA A 22 2.02 1.43 -8.29
C ALA A 22 2.95 2.64 -8.39
N ASP A 23 2.38 3.80 -8.72
CA ASP A 23 3.10 5.07 -8.64
C ASP A 23 3.07 5.59 -7.20
N VAL A 24 4.21 6.12 -6.74
CA VAL A 24 4.36 6.67 -5.39
C VAL A 24 4.67 8.16 -5.52
N SER A 25 3.89 8.99 -4.83
CA SER A 25 4.12 10.44 -4.84
C SER A 25 5.37 10.81 -4.05
N ASN A 26 6.00 11.95 -4.37
CA ASN A 26 7.13 12.45 -3.60
C ASN A 26 6.77 12.71 -2.12
N GLU A 27 5.53 13.12 -1.84
CA GLU A 27 5.05 13.31 -0.46
C GLU A 27 4.98 11.98 0.29
N THR A 28 4.51 10.92 -0.36
CA THR A 28 4.49 9.56 0.19
C THR A 28 5.90 9.04 0.44
N LEU A 29 6.85 9.29 -0.46
CA LEU A 29 8.26 8.95 -0.22
C LEU A 29 8.83 9.74 0.95
N ALA A 30 8.55 11.03 1.05
CA ALA A 30 9.07 11.88 2.11
C ALA A 30 8.56 11.48 3.52
N ASN A 31 7.34 10.96 3.62
CA ASN A 31 6.67 10.70 4.90
C ASN A 31 6.62 9.22 5.30
N THR A 32 7.05 8.29 4.45
CA THR A 32 6.90 6.84 4.72
C THR A 32 8.20 6.09 4.57
N CYS A 33 8.26 4.87 5.12
CA CYS A 33 9.42 3.99 4.99
C CYS A 33 9.70 3.54 3.55
N LEU A 34 8.79 3.82 2.60
CA LEU A 34 8.97 3.46 1.19
C LEU A 34 10.15 4.18 0.52
N ALA A 35 10.57 5.36 1.01
CA ALA A 35 11.77 6.03 0.49
C ALA A 35 13.06 5.20 0.63
N HIS A 36 13.09 4.25 1.57
CA HIS A 36 14.25 3.39 1.82
C HIS A 36 14.04 1.96 1.31
N ALA A 37 12.91 1.67 0.64
CA ALA A 37 12.64 0.36 0.10
C ALA A 37 13.61 0.04 -1.04
N GLN A 38 14.14 -1.19 -1.03
CA GLN A 38 15.03 -1.71 -2.06
C GLN A 38 14.51 -3.05 -2.56
N ILE A 39 15.08 -3.54 -3.66
CA ILE A 39 14.77 -4.88 -4.15
C ILE A 39 15.08 -5.90 -3.04
N GLY A 40 14.07 -6.72 -2.70
CA GLY A 40 14.16 -7.72 -1.63
C GLY A 40 13.73 -7.22 -0.24
N THR A 41 13.34 -5.94 -0.08
CA THR A 41 12.74 -5.45 1.17
C THR A 41 11.41 -6.16 1.42
N PRO A 42 11.22 -6.85 2.56
CA PRO A 42 9.93 -7.42 2.92
C PRO A 42 8.95 -6.30 3.26
N VAL A 43 7.69 -6.48 2.85
CA VAL A 43 6.61 -5.53 3.11
C VAL A 43 5.35 -6.27 3.55
N ASN A 44 4.54 -5.62 4.37
CA ASN A 44 3.19 -6.07 4.69
C ASN A 44 2.25 -5.63 3.56
N LEU A 45 1.43 -6.55 3.09
CA LEU A 45 0.43 -6.30 2.05
C LEU A 45 -0.97 -6.55 2.61
N GLU A 46 -1.83 -5.55 2.46
CA GLU A 46 -3.25 -5.66 2.77
C GLU A 46 -4.04 -5.13 1.57
N LEU A 47 -5.13 -5.80 1.20
CA LEU A 47 -6.07 -5.21 0.25
C LEU A 47 -6.68 -3.99 0.94
N ALA A 48 -6.56 -2.81 0.31
CA ALA A 48 -7.13 -1.61 0.91
C ALA A 48 -8.65 -1.83 1.02
N LEU A 49 -9.19 -1.60 2.22
CA LEU A 49 -10.62 -1.71 2.46
C LEU A 49 -11.35 -0.78 1.48
N THR A 50 -11.99 -1.35 0.46
CA THR A 50 -13.11 -0.66 -0.18
C THR A 50 -14.15 -0.37 0.90
N PRO A 51 -14.83 0.79 0.92
CA PRO A 51 -15.78 1.18 1.98
C PRO A 51 -16.92 0.18 2.27
N ALA A 52 -17.03 -0.90 1.49
CA ALA A 52 -18.04 -1.95 1.60
C ALA A 52 -17.63 -3.17 2.44
N THR A 53 -16.38 -3.32 2.87
CA THR A 53 -15.93 -4.51 3.62
C THR A 53 -15.95 -4.32 5.14
N ARG A 54 -16.51 -5.31 5.85
CA ARG A 54 -16.82 -5.28 7.29
C ARG A 54 -15.53 -5.20 8.13
N LEU A 55 -15.45 -4.15 8.94
CA LEU A 55 -14.35 -3.85 9.86
C LEU A 55 -14.31 -4.84 11.04
N GLY A 56 -13.31 -5.70 11.09
CA GLY A 56 -13.01 -6.59 12.23
C GLY A 56 -12.01 -6.00 13.24
N GLY A 57 -11.87 -4.67 13.31
CA GLY A 57 -10.86 -3.98 14.14
C GLY A 57 -11.06 -2.46 14.20
N HIS A 58 -10.06 -1.73 14.72
CA HIS A 58 -10.04 -0.26 14.81
C HIS A 58 -9.55 0.39 13.50
N ILE A 59 -9.99 1.63 13.20
CA ILE A 59 -9.60 2.38 12.00
C ILE A 59 -8.11 2.71 12.05
N VAL A 60 -7.33 2.11 11.14
CA VAL A 60 -5.96 2.55 10.83
C VAL A 60 -6.05 3.52 9.66
N SER A 61 -6.00 4.82 9.96
CA SER A 61 -5.83 5.85 8.93
C SER A 61 -4.37 5.84 8.53
N GLY A 62 -3.97 4.97 7.60
CA GLY A 62 -2.65 5.04 6.98
C GLY A 62 -2.40 6.45 6.45
N HIS A 63 -1.52 7.19 7.13
CA HIS A 63 -1.01 8.51 6.77
C HIS A 63 0.47 8.51 7.12
#